data_AF-A0AAF0RZR0-F1
#
_entry.id   AF-A0AAF0RZR0-F1
#
_cell.length_a   1.000
_cell.length_b   1.000
_cell.length_c   1.000
_cell.angle_alpha   90.00
_cell.angle_beta   90.00
_cell.angle_gamma   90.00
#
_symmetry.space_group_name_H-M   'P 1'
#
loop_
_entity.id
_entity.type
_entity.pdbx_description
1 polymer ?
#
loop_
_entity_poly.entity_id
_entity_poly.type
_entity_poly.pdbx_seq_one_letter_code
_entity_poly.pdbx_strand_id
1 'polypeptide(L)'
;MVEYGAQRPAVAHRTGETVLTVVDHHGEPLPGVEVAVEQTRHAFGFGNIGFDFVELANGEVDGAERERLERLADLYTDVFTTATLPFYWGRFEPERGRPDTVRLRRTAEWFRDRGIARKGHPLVWHTVQPDWLLELPLDEVERLQRERVRREVSDFAGLVDTWDAINEVVIMPVFDNGDNAITPLARAKGRIPTIRMAFEEARTANPHATLLLNDFDLSSAYECLIEGVLEAGVQIDAIGLQTHMHQGYWGEETMLAMVDRFARYGLPLHLTETSLVSGDLMPAHIVDLNDHQVDSWPSTPEGEERQADEVERHYRSLVGHPAVEAVTYWGITDAGAWLGAPIGLVREDGTPKPSYEALRRLVKDEWWTGPAVLRTDERGQVRVRGFRGEYRADVRGASTAFTVGRVAASLHVVASAT
;
A
#
# COMPACT_ATOMS: atom_id res chain seq x y z
N MET A 1 -27.77 17.41 -8.55
CA MET A 1 -26.43 17.49 -7.94
C MET A 1 -26.44 16.47 -6.82
N VAL A 2 -25.58 15.46 -6.86
CA VAL A 2 -25.45 14.54 -5.74
C VAL A 2 -24.31 15.09 -4.88
N GLU A 3 -24.68 15.71 -3.77
CA GLU A 3 -23.75 16.20 -2.75
C GLU A 3 -23.55 15.07 -1.75
N TYR A 4 -22.50 14.27 -1.92
CA TYR A 4 -22.11 13.25 -0.94
C TYR A 4 -21.23 13.87 0.13
N GLY A 5 -21.71 13.78 1.38
CA GLY A 5 -21.01 14.19 2.60
C GLY A 5 -20.85 15.70 2.71
N ALA A 6 -21.23 16.29 3.84
CA ALA A 6 -20.80 17.64 4.16
C ALA A 6 -19.28 17.70 4.00
N GLN A 7 -18.79 18.40 2.97
CA GLN A 7 -17.37 18.46 2.62
C GLN A 7 -16.59 18.94 3.85
N ARG A 8 -15.96 18.01 4.57
CA ARG A 8 -14.99 18.37 5.60
C ARG A 8 -13.82 19.00 4.84
N PRO A 9 -13.41 20.25 5.15
CA PRO A 9 -12.37 20.96 4.40
C PRO A 9 -11.08 20.15 4.20
N ALA A 10 -10.78 19.25 5.13
CA ALA A 10 -9.58 18.41 5.14
C ALA A 10 -9.40 17.50 3.90
N VAL A 11 -10.48 16.98 3.29
CA VAL A 11 -10.37 16.02 2.17
C VAL A 11 -10.78 16.60 0.81
N ALA A 12 -10.98 17.92 0.71
CA ALA A 12 -11.39 18.54 -0.56
C ALA A 12 -10.41 18.22 -1.71
N HIS A 13 -9.10 18.18 -1.40
CA HIS A 13 -8.05 17.82 -2.35
C HIS A 13 -8.06 16.34 -2.76
N ARG A 14 -8.88 15.48 -2.14
CA ARG A 14 -9.11 14.08 -2.53
C ARG A 14 -10.31 13.91 -3.44
N THR A 15 -11.10 14.95 -3.63
CA THR A 15 -12.25 14.93 -4.54
C THR A 15 -11.92 15.55 -5.90
N GLY A 16 -12.77 15.25 -6.88
CA GLY A 16 -12.68 15.75 -8.24
C GLY A 16 -14.05 15.83 -8.91
N GLU A 17 -14.07 16.28 -10.16
CA GLU A 17 -15.27 16.34 -10.98
C GLU A 17 -14.95 15.90 -12.41
N THR A 18 -15.83 15.09 -13.01
CA THR A 18 -15.80 14.72 -14.43
C THR A 18 -17.16 14.97 -15.05
N VAL A 19 -17.19 15.56 -16.25
CA VAL A 19 -18.43 15.80 -17.01
C VAL A 19 -18.57 14.72 -18.08
N LEU A 20 -19.63 13.93 -18.01
CA LEU A 20 -19.96 12.95 -19.04
C LEU A 20 -20.96 13.59 -20.01
N THR A 21 -20.67 13.55 -21.30
CA THR A 21 -21.61 13.94 -22.36
C THR A 21 -22.11 12.68 -23.04
N VAL A 22 -23.39 12.38 -22.86
CA VAL A 22 -24.06 11.23 -23.46
C VAL A 22 -24.55 11.63 -24.85
N VAL A 23 -24.15 10.86 -25.85
CA VAL A 23 -24.49 11.08 -27.25
C VAL A 23 -25.10 9.82 -27.86
N ASP A 24 -25.85 9.99 -28.94
CA ASP A 24 -26.29 8.88 -29.78
C ASP A 24 -25.17 8.41 -30.73
N HIS A 25 -25.47 7.43 -31.58
CA HIS A 25 -24.55 6.88 -32.57
C HIS A 25 -24.16 7.87 -33.69
N HIS A 26 -24.86 9.00 -33.82
CA HIS A 26 -24.51 10.09 -34.72
C HIS A 26 -23.69 11.18 -34.03
N GLY A 27 -23.47 11.07 -32.71
CA GLY A 27 -22.76 12.07 -31.92
C GLY A 27 -23.67 13.20 -31.40
N GLU A 28 -24.99 13.09 -31.57
CA GLU A 28 -25.94 14.10 -31.09
C GLU A 28 -26.22 13.92 -29.59
N PRO A 29 -26.23 15.00 -28.78
CA PRO A 29 -26.48 14.90 -27.35
C PRO A 29 -27.85 14.33 -27.00
N LEU A 30 -27.90 13.49 -25.96
CA LEU A 30 -29.13 12.86 -25.49
C LEU A 30 -29.62 13.48 -24.17
N PRO A 31 -30.61 14.40 -24.19
CA PRO A 31 -31.14 15.01 -22.97
C PRO A 31 -32.12 14.09 -22.21
N GLY A 32 -32.19 14.26 -20.88
CA GLY A 32 -33.15 13.58 -20.01
C GLY A 32 -32.93 12.08 -19.79
N VAL A 33 -31.81 11.53 -20.26
CA VAL A 33 -31.43 10.12 -20.14
C VAL A 33 -30.83 9.86 -18.77
N GLU A 34 -31.16 8.71 -18.19
CA GLU A 34 -30.59 8.25 -16.93
C GLU A 34 -29.18 7.66 -17.14
N VAL A 35 -28.26 8.06 -16.28
CA VAL A 35 -26.88 7.59 -16.22
C VAL A 35 -26.64 7.09 -14.81
N ALA A 36 -26.51 5.77 -14.65
CA ALA A 36 -26.07 5.19 -13.39
C ALA A 36 -24.55 5.31 -13.30
N VAL A 37 -24.03 5.82 -12.19
CA VAL A 37 -22.60 5.98 -11.95
C VAL A 37 -22.22 5.38 -10.61
N GLU A 38 -21.07 4.73 -10.55
CA GLU A 38 -20.50 4.24 -9.29
C GLU A 38 -18.98 4.30 -9.33
N GLN A 39 -18.36 4.55 -8.18
CA GLN A 39 -16.93 4.37 -8.03
C GLN A 39 -16.60 2.89 -8.02
N THR A 40 -15.52 2.50 -8.68
CA THR A 40 -15.03 1.11 -8.75
C THR A 40 -13.67 0.95 -8.10
N ARG A 41 -12.88 2.04 -8.00
CA ARG A 41 -11.56 2.01 -7.35
C ARG A 41 -11.19 3.37 -6.79
N HIS A 42 -10.48 3.40 -5.67
CA HIS A 42 -9.85 4.61 -5.13
C HIS A 42 -8.56 4.94 -5.87
N ALA A 43 -8.28 6.24 -6.06
CA ALA A 43 -6.94 6.69 -6.43
C ALA A 43 -5.97 6.66 -5.23
N PHE A 44 -6.48 6.88 -4.02
CA PHE A 44 -5.69 6.76 -2.79
C PHE A 44 -5.43 5.29 -2.46
N GLY A 45 -4.19 4.96 -2.12
CA GLY A 45 -3.79 3.60 -1.77
C GLY A 45 -4.18 3.23 -0.36
N PHE A 46 -5.36 2.62 -0.17
CA PHE A 46 -5.68 1.87 1.05
C PHE A 46 -5.04 0.49 0.94
N GLY A 47 -3.92 0.29 1.62
CA GLY A 47 -3.08 -0.91 1.48
C GLY A 47 -3.10 -1.83 2.68
N ASN A 48 -2.75 -3.10 2.47
CA ASN A 48 -2.39 -4.04 3.52
C ASN A 48 -1.37 -5.07 2.97
N ILE A 49 -0.64 -5.78 3.83
CA ILE A 49 0.17 -6.93 3.37
C ILE A 49 -0.73 -8.04 2.81
N GLY A 50 -0.28 -8.67 1.73
CA GLY A 50 -0.98 -9.78 1.08
C GLY A 50 -0.43 -11.15 1.47
N PHE A 51 0.33 -11.23 2.57
CA PHE A 51 1.17 -12.38 2.90
C PHE A 51 0.32 -13.61 3.25
N ASP A 52 -0.79 -13.39 3.95
CA ASP A 52 -1.74 -14.43 4.40
C ASP A 52 -2.39 -15.19 3.23
N PHE A 53 -2.39 -14.60 2.03
CA PHE A 53 -3.09 -15.15 0.87
C PHE A 53 -2.19 -15.90 -0.10
N VAL A 54 -0.87 -16.02 0.19
CA VAL A 54 0.06 -16.73 -0.71
C VAL A 54 -0.36 -18.19 -0.87
N GLU A 55 -0.67 -18.88 0.23
CA GLU A 55 -1.07 -20.29 0.19
C GLU A 55 -2.45 -20.47 -0.45
N LEU A 56 -3.41 -19.58 -0.13
CA LEU A 56 -4.75 -19.58 -0.72
C LEU A 56 -4.68 -19.41 -2.24
N ALA A 57 -3.92 -18.42 -2.72
CA ALA A 57 -3.78 -18.13 -4.14
C ALA A 57 -3.11 -19.28 -4.93
N ASN A 58 -2.31 -20.10 -4.26
CA ASN A 58 -1.63 -21.24 -4.86
C ASN A 58 -2.34 -22.58 -4.64
N GLY A 59 -3.47 -22.57 -3.93
CA GLY A 59 -4.26 -23.77 -3.67
C GLY A 59 -3.59 -24.76 -2.70
N GLU A 60 -2.74 -24.26 -1.81
CA GLU A 60 -1.93 -25.05 -0.88
C GLU A 60 -2.67 -25.36 0.44
N VAL A 61 -3.84 -24.74 0.65
CA VAL A 61 -4.72 -24.96 1.80
C VAL A 61 -6.04 -25.63 1.39
N ASP A 62 -6.64 -26.40 2.29
CA ASP A 62 -7.92 -27.07 2.11
C ASP A 62 -8.82 -27.01 3.36
N GLY A 63 -10.03 -27.56 3.25
CA GLY A 63 -10.98 -27.67 4.36
C GLY A 63 -11.27 -26.35 5.08
N ALA A 64 -11.28 -26.41 6.41
CA ALA A 64 -11.59 -25.26 7.27
C ALA A 64 -10.59 -24.10 7.14
N GLU A 65 -9.33 -24.40 6.82
CA GLU A 65 -8.29 -23.39 6.61
C GLU A 65 -8.58 -22.54 5.38
N ARG A 66 -8.88 -23.22 4.26
CA ARG A 66 -9.31 -22.55 3.02
C ARG A 66 -10.53 -21.68 3.25
N GLU A 67 -11.56 -22.22 3.90
CA GLU A 67 -12.78 -21.45 4.19
C GLU A 67 -12.50 -20.23 5.07
N ARG A 68 -11.56 -20.32 6.03
CA ARG A 68 -11.14 -19.17 6.85
C ARG A 68 -10.46 -18.11 6.01
N LEU A 69 -9.48 -18.50 5.17
CA LEU A 69 -8.74 -17.58 4.32
C LEU A 69 -9.63 -16.96 3.22
N GLU A 70 -10.63 -17.67 2.71
CA GLU A 70 -11.63 -17.13 1.78
C GLU A 70 -12.48 -16.05 2.45
N ARG A 71 -12.97 -16.28 3.68
CA ARG A 71 -13.67 -15.23 4.44
C ARG A 71 -12.78 -14.03 4.75
N LEU A 72 -11.52 -14.27 5.09
CA LEU A 72 -10.54 -13.20 5.32
C LEU A 72 -10.26 -12.41 4.03
N ALA A 73 -10.25 -13.08 2.87
CA ALA A 73 -10.09 -12.44 1.57
C ALA A 73 -11.30 -11.57 1.21
N ASP A 74 -12.52 -11.96 1.58
CA ASP A 74 -13.71 -11.13 1.40
C ASP A 74 -13.62 -9.84 2.22
N LEU A 75 -13.23 -9.94 3.50
CA LEU A 75 -12.98 -8.76 4.35
C LEU A 75 -11.83 -7.89 3.79
N TYR A 76 -10.76 -8.53 3.30
CA TYR A 76 -9.63 -7.83 2.70
C TYR A 76 -10.05 -7.01 1.49
N THR A 77 -10.73 -7.64 0.54
CA THR A 77 -11.09 -7.03 -0.75
C THR A 77 -12.22 -6.00 -0.63
N ASP A 78 -12.99 -6.04 0.45
CA ASP A 78 -13.96 -5.01 0.76
C ASP A 78 -13.29 -3.67 1.08
N VAL A 79 -12.16 -3.66 1.79
CA VAL A 79 -11.51 -2.41 2.25
C VAL A 79 -10.29 -2.03 1.40
N PHE A 80 -9.41 -2.97 1.11
CA PHE A 80 -8.09 -2.67 0.59
C PHE A 80 -8.04 -2.67 -0.94
N THR A 81 -7.23 -1.75 -1.47
CA THR A 81 -7.03 -1.48 -2.90
C THR A 81 -5.61 -1.77 -3.36
N THR A 82 -4.69 -2.00 -2.43
CA THR A 82 -3.28 -2.32 -2.69
C THR A 82 -2.82 -3.44 -1.76
N ALA A 83 -2.08 -4.41 -2.30
CA ALA A 83 -1.46 -5.50 -1.57
C ALA A 83 0.07 -5.39 -1.64
N THR A 84 0.73 -5.42 -0.49
CA THR A 84 2.18 -5.58 -0.40
C THR A 84 2.54 -7.05 -0.43
N LEU A 85 3.39 -7.48 -1.36
CA LEU A 85 3.80 -8.85 -1.58
C LEU A 85 5.20 -9.12 -1.00
N PRO A 86 5.44 -10.32 -0.42
CA PRO A 86 6.66 -10.60 0.32
C PRO A 86 7.80 -11.02 -0.63
N PHE A 87 8.72 -10.10 -0.87
CA PHE A 87 9.99 -10.32 -1.58
C PHE A 87 11.16 -10.38 -0.60
N TYR A 88 10.97 -10.89 0.61
CA TYR A 88 12.08 -11.12 1.54
C TYR A 88 13.05 -12.14 0.95
N TRP A 89 14.30 -11.73 0.65
CA TRP A 89 15.21 -12.52 -0.19
C TRP A 89 15.43 -13.94 0.36
N GLY A 90 15.67 -14.09 1.66
CA GLY A 90 15.90 -15.40 2.27
C GLY A 90 14.71 -16.35 2.18
N ARG A 91 13.48 -15.82 2.18
CA ARG A 91 12.25 -16.61 2.04
C ARG A 91 11.86 -16.83 0.58
N PHE A 92 12.14 -15.85 -0.27
CA PHE A 92 11.82 -15.88 -1.70
C PHE A 92 12.82 -16.71 -2.50
N GLU A 93 14.11 -16.73 -2.15
CA GLU A 93 15.16 -17.53 -2.78
C GLU A 93 15.98 -18.26 -1.71
N PRO A 94 15.37 -19.24 -1.01
CA PRO A 94 16.07 -19.99 0.04
C PRO A 94 17.25 -20.80 -0.52
N GLU A 95 17.17 -21.23 -1.79
CA GLU A 95 18.25 -21.89 -2.52
C GLU A 95 18.74 -20.99 -3.66
N ARG A 96 20.07 -20.82 -3.78
CA ARG A 96 20.70 -19.97 -4.78
C ARG A 96 20.23 -20.33 -6.20
N GLY A 97 19.70 -19.34 -6.93
CA GLY A 97 19.23 -19.50 -8.31
C GLY A 97 17.86 -20.16 -8.42
N ARG A 98 17.13 -20.36 -7.32
CA ARG A 98 15.79 -20.96 -7.28
C ARG A 98 14.79 -20.05 -6.54
N PRO A 99 14.49 -18.86 -7.08
CA PRO A 99 13.47 -18.01 -6.51
C PRO A 99 12.07 -18.61 -6.66
N ASP A 100 11.18 -18.32 -5.72
CA ASP A 100 9.77 -18.74 -5.69
C ASP A 100 8.89 -17.85 -6.59
N THR A 101 9.43 -17.46 -7.75
CA THR A 101 8.81 -16.51 -8.69
C THR A 101 7.45 -16.98 -9.15
N VAL A 102 7.29 -18.28 -9.44
CA VAL A 102 6.02 -18.83 -9.96
C VAL A 102 4.90 -18.70 -8.93
N ARG A 103 5.16 -19.06 -7.67
CA ARG A 103 4.17 -19.00 -6.59
C ARG A 103 3.77 -17.55 -6.33
N LEU A 104 4.73 -16.63 -6.27
CA LEU A 104 4.44 -15.23 -5.98
C LEU A 104 3.80 -14.49 -7.17
N ARG A 105 4.11 -14.86 -8.41
CA ARG A 105 3.38 -14.36 -9.60
C ARG A 105 1.91 -14.77 -9.58
N ARG A 106 1.60 -16.02 -9.23
CA ARG A 106 0.20 -16.48 -9.08
C ARG A 106 -0.53 -15.67 -8.00
N THR A 107 0.13 -15.40 -6.87
CA THR A 107 -0.44 -14.52 -5.84
C THR A 107 -0.70 -13.10 -6.37
N ALA A 108 0.25 -12.53 -7.12
CA ALA A 108 0.07 -11.21 -7.72
C ALA A 108 -1.08 -11.18 -8.75
N GLU A 109 -1.25 -12.24 -9.54
CA GLU A 109 -2.38 -12.42 -10.47
C GLU A 109 -3.71 -12.55 -9.71
N TRP A 110 -3.73 -13.30 -8.61
CA TRP A 110 -4.92 -13.45 -7.75
C TRP A 110 -5.42 -12.10 -7.21
N PHE A 111 -4.50 -11.20 -6.82
CA PHE A 111 -4.83 -9.83 -6.42
C PHE A 111 -5.28 -8.97 -7.61
N ARG A 112 -4.60 -9.07 -8.76
CA ARG A 112 -4.98 -8.36 -9.99
C ARG A 112 -6.41 -8.68 -10.39
N ASP A 113 -6.79 -9.95 -10.37
CA ASP A 113 -8.12 -10.42 -10.78
C ASP A 113 -9.23 -9.94 -9.82
N ARG A 114 -8.84 -9.43 -8.64
CA ARG A 114 -9.71 -8.78 -7.65
C ARG A 114 -9.64 -7.25 -7.69
N GLY A 115 -8.98 -6.67 -8.69
CA GLY A 115 -8.83 -5.22 -8.84
C GLY A 115 -7.87 -4.59 -7.82
N ILE A 116 -7.05 -5.39 -7.14
CA ILE A 116 -6.10 -4.93 -6.14
C ILE A 116 -4.76 -4.64 -6.82
N ALA A 117 -4.20 -3.45 -6.58
CA ALA A 117 -2.86 -3.10 -7.02
C ALA A 117 -1.81 -3.86 -6.20
N ARG A 118 -0.62 -4.06 -6.75
CA ARG A 118 0.42 -4.84 -6.09
C ARG A 118 1.66 -3.97 -5.89
N LYS A 119 2.26 -4.09 -4.71
CA LYS A 119 3.54 -3.50 -4.33
C LYS A 119 4.49 -4.62 -3.92
N GLY A 120 5.75 -4.58 -4.37
CA GLY A 120 6.77 -5.53 -3.93
C GLY A 120 7.60 -4.98 -2.77
N HIS A 121 7.83 -5.80 -1.74
CA HIS A 121 8.57 -5.41 -0.54
C HIS A 121 9.51 -6.54 -0.05
N PRO A 122 10.83 -6.29 0.08
CA PRO A 122 11.62 -5.27 -0.61
C PRO A 122 12.69 -5.87 -1.56
N LEU A 123 13.26 -5.03 -2.43
CA LEU A 123 14.30 -5.46 -3.38
C LEU A 123 15.71 -5.53 -2.77
N VAL A 124 16.00 -4.72 -1.74
CA VAL A 124 17.26 -4.75 -1.01
C VAL A 124 16.98 -4.52 0.48
N TRP A 125 17.36 -5.48 1.33
CA TRP A 125 17.20 -5.40 2.78
C TRP A 125 18.14 -6.38 3.48
N HIS A 126 18.55 -6.05 4.71
CA HIS A 126 19.60 -6.76 5.44
C HIS A 126 19.10 -7.89 6.34
N THR A 127 17.86 -7.79 6.86
CA THR A 127 17.34 -8.69 7.90
C THR A 127 16.96 -10.07 7.39
N VAL A 128 16.28 -10.17 6.24
CA VAL A 128 15.81 -11.46 5.69
C VAL A 128 16.49 -11.75 4.37
N GLN A 129 17.81 -11.98 4.44
CA GLN A 129 18.66 -12.45 3.34
C GLN A 129 18.88 -13.97 3.42
N PRO A 130 19.23 -14.64 2.31
CA PRO A 130 19.55 -16.06 2.35
C PRO A 130 20.94 -16.35 2.94
N ASP A 131 21.04 -17.42 3.74
CA ASP A 131 22.28 -17.83 4.41
C ASP A 131 23.44 -18.11 3.44
N TRP A 132 23.15 -18.54 2.21
CA TRP A 132 24.17 -18.84 1.20
C TRP A 132 24.96 -17.60 0.74
N LEU A 133 24.57 -16.39 1.14
CA LEU A 133 25.35 -15.16 0.93
C LEU A 133 26.46 -14.93 1.97
N LEU A 134 26.34 -15.49 3.18
CA LEU A 134 27.19 -15.14 4.33
C LEU A 134 28.68 -15.42 4.09
N GLU A 135 28.99 -16.45 3.30
CA GLU A 135 30.36 -16.88 3.02
C GLU A 135 30.93 -16.27 1.74
N LEU A 136 30.16 -15.42 1.04
CA LEU A 136 30.58 -14.88 -0.25
C LEU A 136 31.41 -13.59 -0.09
N PRO A 137 32.41 -13.36 -0.96
CA PRO A 137 33.08 -12.07 -1.07
C PRO A 137 32.11 -10.92 -1.37
N LEU A 138 32.39 -9.70 -0.87
CA LEU A 138 31.48 -8.56 -1.01
C LEU A 138 31.18 -8.17 -2.47
N ASP A 139 32.14 -8.34 -3.37
CA ASP A 139 31.95 -8.11 -4.80
C ASP A 139 30.97 -9.10 -5.43
N GLU A 140 31.00 -10.35 -4.98
CA GLU A 140 30.04 -11.37 -5.37
C GLU A 140 28.65 -11.10 -4.78
N VAL A 141 28.56 -10.67 -3.51
CA VAL A 141 27.29 -10.24 -2.88
C VAL A 141 26.69 -9.06 -3.65
N GLU A 142 27.48 -8.04 -3.98
CA GLU A 142 27.01 -6.90 -4.78
C GLU A 142 26.50 -7.34 -6.15
N ARG A 143 27.25 -8.21 -6.85
CA ARG A 143 26.85 -8.74 -8.15
C ARG A 143 25.51 -9.46 -8.08
N LEU A 144 25.34 -10.34 -7.10
CA LEU A 144 24.11 -11.11 -6.90
C LEU A 144 22.93 -10.22 -6.49
N GLN A 145 23.18 -9.19 -5.67
CA GLN A 145 22.15 -8.22 -5.29
C GLN A 145 21.64 -7.43 -6.51
N ARG A 146 22.54 -7.00 -7.41
CA ARG A 146 22.16 -6.33 -8.68
C ARG A 146 21.37 -7.27 -9.59
N GLU A 147 21.83 -8.50 -9.75
CA GLU A 147 21.15 -9.53 -10.56
C GLU A 147 19.75 -9.82 -10.04
N ARG A 148 19.59 -9.96 -8.72
CA ARG A 148 18.30 -10.10 -8.06
C ARG A 148 17.38 -8.93 -8.39
N VAL A 149 17.84 -7.69 -8.17
CA VAL A 149 17.01 -6.49 -8.39
C VAL A 149 16.51 -6.47 -9.83
N ARG A 150 17.39 -6.71 -10.81
CA ARG A 150 16.98 -6.78 -12.22
C ARG A 150 15.99 -7.92 -12.48
N ARG A 151 16.28 -9.12 -11.97
CA ARG A 151 15.45 -10.31 -12.14
C ARG A 151 14.03 -10.07 -11.64
N GLU A 152 13.87 -9.61 -10.39
CA GLU A 152 12.51 -9.49 -9.82
C GLU A 152 11.71 -8.38 -10.47
N VAL A 153 12.35 -7.24 -10.77
CA VAL A 153 11.66 -6.14 -11.44
C VAL A 153 11.27 -6.52 -12.87
N SER A 154 12.13 -7.21 -13.61
CA SER A 154 11.80 -7.70 -14.96
C SER A 154 10.75 -8.81 -14.95
N ASP A 155 10.90 -9.79 -14.05
CA ASP A 155 9.98 -10.94 -13.96
C ASP A 155 8.59 -10.55 -13.50
N PHE A 156 8.40 -9.38 -12.89
CA PHE A 156 7.09 -8.89 -12.45
C PHE A 156 6.63 -7.62 -13.16
N ALA A 157 7.35 -7.09 -14.15
CA ALA A 157 6.96 -5.87 -14.85
C ALA A 157 5.52 -5.95 -15.44
N GLY A 158 4.71 -4.91 -15.23
CA GLY A 158 3.29 -4.87 -15.59
C GLY A 158 2.35 -5.63 -14.65
N LEU A 159 2.92 -6.45 -13.74
CA LEU A 159 2.20 -7.15 -12.69
C LEU A 159 2.50 -6.55 -11.30
N VAL A 160 3.72 -6.11 -11.04
CA VAL A 160 4.12 -5.36 -9.84
C VAL A 160 5.01 -4.23 -10.31
N ASP A 161 4.47 -3.01 -10.31
CA ASP A 161 5.20 -1.83 -10.79
C ASP A 161 5.57 -0.87 -9.65
N THR A 162 5.11 -1.10 -8.41
CA THR A 162 5.51 -0.31 -7.24
C THR A 162 6.41 -1.15 -6.35
N TRP A 163 7.56 -0.63 -5.95
CA TRP A 163 8.56 -1.37 -5.17
C TRP A 163 9.14 -0.53 -4.05
N ASP A 164 9.29 -1.14 -2.87
CA ASP A 164 10.33 -0.71 -1.93
C ASP A 164 11.68 -1.14 -2.53
N ALA A 165 12.33 -0.20 -3.21
CA ALA A 165 13.59 -0.46 -3.89
C ALA A 165 14.68 -0.84 -2.89
N ILE A 166 14.65 -0.23 -1.72
CA ILE A 166 15.54 -0.53 -0.61
C ILE A 166 14.88 -0.17 0.71
N ASN A 167 15.12 -0.99 1.72
CA ASN A 167 14.51 -0.90 3.04
C ASN A 167 15.55 -0.63 4.14
N GLU A 168 15.26 0.31 5.05
CA GLU A 168 15.96 0.53 6.33
C GLU A 168 17.45 0.88 6.19
N VAL A 169 17.76 1.77 5.25
CA VAL A 169 19.14 2.11 4.91
C VAL A 169 19.81 2.95 5.99
N VAL A 170 19.04 3.65 6.83
CA VAL A 170 19.60 4.43 7.93
C VAL A 170 20.44 3.52 8.84
N ILE A 171 19.90 2.38 9.24
CA ILE A 171 20.60 1.41 10.09
C ILE A 171 21.41 0.37 9.32
N MET A 172 21.08 0.09 8.04
CA MET A 172 21.68 -0.98 7.25
C MET A 172 23.22 -1.16 7.36
N PRO A 173 24.08 -0.12 7.26
CA PRO A 173 25.54 -0.32 7.35
C PRO A 173 26.07 -0.51 8.79
N VAL A 174 25.24 -0.27 9.79
CA VAL A 174 25.59 -0.34 11.22
C VAL A 174 24.75 -1.35 12.00
N PHE A 175 23.83 -2.05 11.33
CA PHE A 175 23.01 -3.10 11.92
C PHE A 175 23.88 -4.21 12.51
N ASP A 176 23.59 -4.61 13.73
CA ASP A 176 24.36 -5.56 14.52
C ASP A 176 23.51 -6.68 15.15
N ASN A 177 22.19 -6.71 14.86
CA ASN A 177 21.29 -7.76 15.33
C ASN A 177 21.27 -8.96 14.36
N GLY A 178 22.37 -9.72 14.36
CA GLY A 178 22.54 -10.95 13.59
C GLY A 178 23.43 -10.81 12.35
N ASP A 179 23.99 -11.94 11.92
CA ASP A 179 24.89 -12.00 10.77
C ASP A 179 24.12 -11.87 9.45
N ASN A 180 24.61 -11.00 8.57
CA ASN A 180 24.06 -10.83 7.23
C ASN A 180 25.14 -10.31 6.25
N ALA A 181 24.97 -10.58 4.95
CA ALA A 181 25.94 -10.15 3.93
C ALA A 181 25.73 -8.71 3.42
N ILE A 182 24.54 -8.13 3.65
CA ILE A 182 24.14 -6.82 3.09
C ILE A 182 24.71 -5.66 3.90
N THR A 183 24.78 -5.77 5.23
CA THR A 183 25.34 -4.77 6.13
C THR A 183 26.83 -4.52 5.85
N PRO A 184 27.70 -5.55 5.76
CA PRO A 184 29.09 -5.35 5.36
C PRO A 184 29.23 -4.70 3.97
N LEU A 185 28.40 -5.12 3.01
CA LEU A 185 28.36 -4.50 1.67
C LEU A 185 28.00 -3.02 1.77
N ALA A 186 26.90 -2.69 2.45
CA ALA A 186 26.43 -1.31 2.61
C ALA A 186 27.43 -0.45 3.38
N ARG A 187 28.16 -1.02 4.35
CA ARG A 187 29.23 -0.35 5.09
C ARG A 187 30.42 -0.03 4.20
N ALA A 188 30.86 -0.98 3.38
CA ALA A 188 31.98 -0.79 2.46
C ALA A 188 31.63 0.18 1.32
N LYS A 189 30.39 0.13 0.83
CA LYS A 189 29.91 0.93 -0.31
C LYS A 189 29.43 2.32 0.10
N GLY A 190 28.90 2.47 1.31
CA GLY A 190 28.19 3.65 1.80
C GLY A 190 26.69 3.63 1.46
N ARG A 191 25.88 4.36 2.25
CA ARG A 191 24.41 4.39 2.11
C ARG A 191 23.95 4.87 0.73
N ILE A 192 24.41 6.05 0.29
CA ILE A 192 23.96 6.66 -0.99
C ILE A 192 24.33 5.77 -2.20
N PRO A 193 25.56 5.24 -2.33
CA PRO A 193 25.88 4.32 -3.42
C PRO A 193 25.09 3.00 -3.39
N THR A 194 24.71 2.49 -2.21
CA THR A 194 23.83 1.31 -2.10
C THR A 194 22.41 1.63 -2.57
N ILE A 195 21.86 2.78 -2.16
CA ILE A 195 20.55 3.27 -2.64
C ILE A 195 20.58 3.44 -4.16
N ARG A 196 21.61 4.13 -4.69
CA ARG A 196 21.78 4.32 -6.13
C ARG A 196 21.75 2.98 -6.88
N MET A 197 22.49 1.98 -6.38
CA MET A 197 22.50 0.65 -6.97
C MET A 197 21.08 0.06 -7.02
N ALA A 198 20.34 0.06 -5.93
CA ALA A 198 18.97 -0.49 -5.92
C ALA A 198 18.05 0.23 -6.93
N PHE A 199 18.08 1.56 -6.95
CA PHE A 199 17.20 2.38 -7.78
C PHE A 199 17.55 2.31 -9.27
N GLU A 200 18.83 2.43 -9.63
CA GLU A 200 19.25 2.41 -11.04
C GLU A 200 19.05 1.04 -11.67
N GLU A 201 19.29 -0.04 -10.92
CA GLU A 201 19.05 -1.41 -11.41
C GLU A 201 17.56 -1.70 -11.60
N ALA A 202 16.71 -1.29 -10.64
CA ALA A 202 15.27 -1.43 -10.77
C ALA A 202 14.73 -0.59 -11.94
N ARG A 203 15.17 0.66 -12.07
CA ARG A 203 14.75 1.53 -13.19
C ARG A 203 15.19 1.00 -14.55
N THR A 204 16.38 0.41 -14.63
CA THR A 204 16.88 -0.22 -15.85
C THR A 204 16.01 -1.42 -16.26
N ALA A 205 15.56 -2.21 -15.28
CA ALA A 205 14.71 -3.38 -15.50
C ALA A 205 13.25 -3.01 -15.82
N ASN A 206 12.71 -1.93 -15.24
CA ASN A 206 11.39 -1.39 -15.55
C ASN A 206 11.39 0.15 -15.45
N PRO A 207 11.51 0.87 -16.58
CA PRO A 207 11.51 2.33 -16.61
C PRO A 207 10.22 2.98 -16.08
N HIS A 208 9.12 2.22 -16.01
CA HIS A 208 7.81 2.69 -15.56
C HIS A 208 7.51 2.37 -14.09
N ALA A 209 8.43 1.70 -13.38
CA ALA A 209 8.21 1.38 -11.97
C ALA A 209 8.13 2.64 -11.10
N THR A 210 7.35 2.58 -10.02
CA THR A 210 7.38 3.53 -8.90
C THR A 210 8.29 2.98 -7.82
N LEU A 211 9.39 3.67 -7.53
CA LEU A 211 10.43 3.22 -6.61
C LEU A 211 10.44 4.05 -5.32
N LEU A 212 10.27 3.35 -4.20
CA LEU A 212 10.26 3.91 -2.85
C LEU A 212 11.59 3.69 -2.14
N LEU A 213 12.01 4.71 -1.40
CA LEU A 213 12.97 4.59 -0.31
C LEU A 213 12.14 4.38 0.96
N ASN A 214 12.30 3.26 1.67
CA ASN A 214 11.47 2.90 2.82
C ASN A 214 12.32 2.79 4.09
N ASP A 215 11.87 3.36 5.22
CA ASP A 215 12.59 3.29 6.50
C ASP A 215 11.65 3.45 7.70
N PHE A 216 12.04 2.90 8.86
CA PHE A 216 11.37 3.11 10.15
C PHE A 216 12.06 4.17 11.00
N ASP A 217 13.35 4.46 10.76
CA ASP A 217 14.01 5.55 11.47
C ASP A 217 13.56 6.87 10.86
N LEU A 218 12.50 7.46 11.43
CA LEU A 218 11.92 8.72 10.95
C LEU A 218 12.58 9.96 11.60
N SER A 219 13.79 9.81 12.16
CA SER A 219 14.56 10.91 12.75
C SER A 219 15.21 11.81 11.68
N SER A 220 16.01 12.77 12.13
CA SER A 220 16.82 13.60 11.23
C SER A 220 17.85 12.81 10.43
N ALA A 221 18.21 11.58 10.86
CA ALA A 221 19.10 10.72 10.09
C ALA A 221 18.51 10.36 8.71
N TYR A 222 17.20 10.13 8.65
CA TYR A 222 16.54 9.83 7.39
C TYR A 222 16.34 11.07 6.52
N GLU A 223 16.06 12.23 7.12
CA GLU A 223 16.07 13.51 6.41
C GLU A 223 17.42 13.75 5.71
N CYS A 224 18.53 13.65 6.45
CA CYS A 224 19.88 13.79 5.90
C CYS A 224 20.16 12.76 4.80
N LEU A 225 19.63 11.54 4.92
CA LEU A 225 19.77 10.50 3.91
C LEU A 225 19.02 10.87 2.62
N ILE A 226 17.75 11.29 2.74
CA ILE A 226 16.93 11.72 1.59
C ILE A 226 17.59 12.89 0.88
N GLU A 227 18.03 13.91 1.63
CA GLU A 227 18.74 15.07 1.09
C GLU A 227 19.99 14.65 0.31
N GLY A 228 20.84 13.80 0.90
CA GLY A 228 22.03 13.30 0.22
C GLY A 228 21.74 12.46 -1.02
N VAL A 229 20.64 11.70 -1.03
CA VAL A 229 20.22 10.90 -2.20
C VAL A 229 19.72 11.80 -3.34
N LEU A 230 18.93 12.83 -3.02
CA LEU A 230 18.44 13.83 -3.97
C LEU A 230 19.58 14.68 -4.53
N GLU A 231 20.50 15.15 -3.69
CA GLU A 231 21.70 15.89 -4.12
C GLU A 231 22.60 15.06 -5.03
N ALA A 232 22.69 13.75 -4.78
CA ALA A 232 23.41 12.83 -5.66
C ALA A 232 22.67 12.60 -6.99
N GLY A 233 21.43 13.07 -7.16
CA GLY A 233 20.65 12.93 -8.38
C GLY A 233 20.06 11.53 -8.59
N VAL A 234 19.85 10.76 -7.53
CA VAL A 234 19.10 9.49 -7.62
C VAL A 234 17.61 9.82 -7.72
N GLN A 235 16.93 9.27 -8.72
CA GLN A 235 15.49 9.49 -8.92
C GLN A 235 14.66 8.59 -7.99
N ILE A 236 14.15 9.18 -6.90
CA ILE A 236 13.15 8.58 -6.02
C ILE A 236 11.75 9.03 -6.46
N ASP A 237 10.77 8.11 -6.51
CA ASP A 237 9.40 8.45 -6.91
C ASP A 237 8.48 8.69 -5.70
N ALA A 238 8.75 8.06 -4.55
CA ALA A 238 8.01 8.27 -3.31
C ALA A 238 8.87 7.94 -2.07
N ILE A 239 8.51 8.52 -0.93
CA ILE A 239 9.15 8.26 0.36
C ILE A 239 8.23 7.34 1.17
N GLY A 240 8.75 6.18 1.56
CA GLY A 240 8.13 5.25 2.48
C GLY A 240 8.46 5.58 3.92
N LEU A 241 7.43 5.55 4.76
CA LEU A 241 7.48 5.87 6.19
C LEU A 241 6.82 4.72 6.96
N GLN A 242 7.62 3.89 7.62
CA GLN A 242 7.07 2.84 8.47
C GLN A 242 6.56 3.45 9.78
N THR A 243 5.36 3.06 10.23
CA THR A 243 4.67 3.61 11.40
C THR A 243 4.16 2.51 12.31
N HIS A 244 5.09 1.65 12.74
CA HIS A 244 4.82 0.59 13.72
C HIS A 244 4.60 1.18 15.11
N MET A 245 3.34 1.37 15.51
CA MET A 245 2.95 2.03 16.76
C MET A 245 2.67 1.01 17.87
N HIS A 246 3.55 0.01 18.03
CA HIS A 246 3.41 -1.05 19.04
C HIS A 246 3.51 -0.53 20.48
N GLN A 247 4.18 0.60 20.67
CA GLN A 247 4.33 1.30 21.95
C GLN A 247 3.20 2.32 22.22
N GLY A 248 2.20 2.39 21.32
CA GLY A 248 1.06 3.29 21.43
C GLY A 248 0.96 4.28 20.27
N TYR A 249 -0.26 4.77 20.04
CA TYR A 249 -0.55 5.76 19.02
C TYR A 249 0.17 7.08 19.30
N TRP A 250 0.85 7.62 18.28
CA TRP A 250 1.65 8.85 18.41
C TRP A 250 0.81 10.13 18.58
N GLY A 251 -0.50 10.05 18.29
CA GLY A 251 -1.39 11.20 18.25
C GLY A 251 -1.28 11.97 16.92
N GLU A 252 -2.35 12.69 16.59
CA GLU A 252 -2.51 13.40 15.33
C GLU A 252 -1.47 14.50 15.13
N GLU A 253 -1.13 15.24 16.20
CA GLU A 253 -0.14 16.32 16.14
C GLU A 253 1.25 15.79 15.77
N THR A 254 1.72 14.76 16.46
CA THR A 254 3.01 14.11 16.20
C THR A 254 3.03 13.50 14.79
N MET A 255 1.96 12.80 14.41
CA MET A 255 1.83 12.20 13.08
C MET A 255 1.89 13.25 11.98
N LEU A 256 1.11 14.33 12.08
CA LEU A 256 1.07 15.38 11.07
C LEU A 256 2.38 16.17 11.00
N ALA A 257 3.00 16.46 12.14
CA ALA A 257 4.32 17.11 12.17
C ALA A 257 5.40 16.24 11.51
N MET A 258 5.36 14.92 11.70
CA MET A 258 6.23 13.98 11.00
C MET A 258 5.95 14.01 9.49
N VAL A 259 4.70 13.93 9.07
CA VAL A 259 4.31 13.97 7.65
C VAL A 259 4.74 15.29 6.99
N ASP A 260 4.54 16.44 7.65
CA ASP A 260 4.95 17.76 7.17
C ASP A 260 6.48 17.84 6.94
N ARG A 261 7.28 17.26 7.84
CA ARG A 261 8.75 17.21 7.70
C ARG A 261 9.17 16.53 6.41
N PHE A 262 8.55 15.41 6.04
CA PHE A 262 8.88 14.70 4.80
C PHE A 262 8.18 15.28 3.57
N ALA A 263 7.01 15.91 3.71
CA ALA A 263 6.28 16.53 2.61
C ALA A 263 7.09 17.66 1.94
N ARG A 264 8.02 18.29 2.66
CA ARG A 264 8.90 19.36 2.14
C ARG A 264 9.75 18.93 0.95
N TYR A 265 10.01 17.64 0.78
CA TYR A 265 10.78 17.12 -0.36
C TYR A 265 9.98 17.10 -1.67
N GLY A 266 8.67 17.38 -1.62
CA GLY A 266 7.83 17.46 -2.81
C GLY A 266 7.57 16.11 -3.49
N LEU A 267 7.91 15.01 -2.82
CA LEU A 267 7.63 13.64 -3.26
C LEU A 267 6.37 13.10 -2.56
N PRO A 268 5.57 12.24 -3.22
CA PRO A 268 4.51 11.48 -2.58
C PRO A 268 5.01 10.71 -1.37
N LEU A 269 4.22 10.71 -0.30
CA LEU A 269 4.48 9.97 0.92
C LEU A 269 3.59 8.73 1.00
N HIS A 270 4.20 7.59 1.29
CA HIS A 270 3.49 6.35 1.55
C HIS A 270 3.75 5.96 3.00
N LEU A 271 2.69 5.84 3.80
CA LEU A 271 2.78 5.19 5.10
C LEU A 271 2.76 3.70 4.80
N THR A 272 3.92 3.07 4.89
CA THR A 272 4.17 1.76 4.27
C THR A 272 3.85 0.61 5.20
N GLU A 273 3.93 0.83 6.52
CA GLU A 273 3.83 -0.22 7.53
C GLU A 273 3.18 0.36 8.80
N THR A 274 1.86 0.49 8.81
CA THR A 274 1.07 0.94 9.96
C THR A 274 0.63 -0.25 10.79
N SER A 275 0.92 -0.27 12.09
CA SER A 275 0.36 -1.24 13.03
C SER A 275 -0.04 -0.55 14.35
N LEU A 276 -1.22 -0.93 14.87
CA LEU A 276 -1.77 -0.42 16.13
C LEU A 276 -2.22 -1.60 16.98
N VAL A 277 -1.77 -1.66 18.23
CA VAL A 277 -1.98 -2.81 19.11
C VAL A 277 -3.33 -2.74 19.82
N SER A 278 -4.12 -3.82 19.75
CA SER A 278 -5.38 -3.97 20.50
C SER A 278 -5.25 -4.73 21.83
N GLY A 279 -4.02 -4.94 22.30
CA GLY A 279 -3.69 -5.52 23.62
C GLY A 279 -2.94 -4.53 24.51
N ASP A 280 -2.10 -5.05 25.40
CA ASP A 280 -1.18 -4.22 26.19
C ASP A 280 -0.15 -3.55 25.28
N LEU A 281 0.21 -2.30 25.55
CA LEU A 281 1.22 -1.61 24.76
C LEU A 281 2.62 -2.12 25.09
N MET A 282 3.48 -2.21 24.07
CA MET A 282 4.89 -2.54 24.27
C MET A 282 5.55 -1.46 25.15
N PRO A 283 6.39 -1.83 26.13
CA PRO A 283 7.09 -0.86 26.96
C PRO A 283 8.00 0.07 26.15
N ALA A 284 7.98 1.37 26.46
CA ALA A 284 8.77 2.39 25.76
C ALA A 284 10.30 2.25 25.85
N HIS A 285 10.81 1.38 26.74
CA HIS A 285 12.25 1.13 26.88
C HIS A 285 12.77 0.08 25.88
N ILE A 286 11.88 -0.63 25.18
CA ILE A 286 12.26 -1.51 24.07
C ILE A 286 12.67 -0.63 22.89
N VAL A 287 13.90 -0.84 22.40
CA VAL A 287 14.47 -0.04 21.30
C VAL A 287 14.26 -0.73 19.96
N ASP A 288 14.65 -2.00 19.85
CA ASP A 288 14.30 -2.87 18.72
C ASP A 288 12.99 -3.60 19.07
N LEU A 289 11.95 -3.41 18.25
CA LEU A 289 10.65 -4.06 18.49
C LEU A 289 10.76 -5.60 18.49
N ASN A 290 11.75 -6.16 17.79
CA ASN A 290 12.01 -7.60 17.76
C ASN A 290 12.53 -8.16 19.10
N ASP A 291 13.03 -7.30 19.99
CA ASP A 291 13.46 -7.70 21.34
C ASP A 291 12.28 -7.94 22.29
N HIS A 292 11.08 -7.49 21.92
CA HIS A 292 9.88 -7.75 22.72
C HIS A 292 9.33 -9.15 22.44
N GLN A 293 9.84 -10.14 23.17
CA GLN A 293 9.37 -11.51 23.10
C GLN A 293 8.62 -11.89 24.37
N VAL A 294 7.32 -12.12 24.23
CA VAL A 294 6.42 -12.54 25.31
C VAL A 294 5.70 -13.83 24.90
N ASP A 295 5.38 -14.68 25.87
CA ASP A 295 4.73 -15.97 25.59
C ASP A 295 3.35 -15.81 24.94
N SER A 296 2.65 -14.71 25.27
CA SER A 296 1.32 -14.41 24.74
C SER A 296 1.06 -12.91 24.78
N TRP A 297 0.52 -12.36 23.69
CA TRP A 297 0.13 -10.96 23.57
C TRP A 297 -1.31 -10.86 23.05
N PRO A 298 -2.32 -11.12 23.89
CA PRO A 298 -3.70 -11.18 23.45
C PRO A 298 -4.30 -9.79 23.24
N SER A 299 -5.28 -9.72 22.33
CA SER A 299 -6.21 -8.60 22.23
C SER A 299 -7.08 -8.51 23.49
N THR A 300 -7.48 -7.29 23.88
CA THR A 300 -8.43 -7.05 24.99
C THR A 300 -9.63 -6.23 24.50
N PRO A 301 -10.84 -6.37 25.08
CA PRO A 301 -12.00 -5.57 24.68
C PRO A 301 -11.73 -4.06 24.70
N GLU A 302 -11.09 -3.56 25.76
CA GLU A 302 -10.71 -2.15 25.87
C GLU A 302 -9.65 -1.75 24.84
N GLY A 303 -8.71 -2.66 24.54
CA GLY A 303 -7.70 -2.44 23.52
C GLY A 303 -8.25 -2.43 22.11
N GLU A 304 -9.29 -3.21 21.81
CA GLU A 304 -9.97 -3.18 20.50
C GLU A 304 -10.76 -1.89 20.27
N GLU A 305 -11.45 -1.38 21.30
CA GLU A 305 -12.12 -0.08 21.24
C GLU A 305 -11.09 1.05 21.05
N ARG A 306 -9.98 1.00 21.79
CA ARG A 306 -8.86 1.94 21.60
C ARG A 306 -8.28 1.86 20.18
N GLN A 307 -7.99 0.66 19.69
CA GLN A 307 -7.46 0.45 18.34
C GLN A 307 -8.41 1.02 17.29
N ALA A 308 -9.72 0.88 17.46
CA ALA A 308 -10.71 1.42 16.53
C ALA A 308 -10.72 2.95 16.48
N ASP A 309 -10.70 3.60 17.63
CA ASP A 309 -10.60 5.06 17.74
C ASP A 309 -9.28 5.59 17.17
N GLU A 310 -8.16 4.91 17.45
CA GLU A 310 -6.84 5.26 16.92
C GLU A 310 -6.76 5.05 15.39
N VAL A 311 -7.30 3.95 14.85
CA VAL A 311 -7.38 3.71 13.40
C VAL A 311 -8.19 4.82 12.73
N GLU A 312 -9.34 5.21 13.28
CA GLU A 312 -10.14 6.28 12.70
C GLU A 312 -9.38 7.61 12.66
N ARG A 313 -8.78 8.02 13.80
CA ARG A 313 -8.02 9.28 13.90
C ARG A 313 -6.79 9.28 13.00
N HIS A 314 -6.08 8.15 12.92
CA HIS A 314 -4.90 7.97 12.07
C HIS A 314 -5.25 8.12 10.59
N TYR A 315 -6.22 7.34 10.09
CA TYR A 315 -6.58 7.38 8.67
C TYR A 315 -7.18 8.73 8.27
N ARG A 316 -8.01 9.37 9.11
CA ARG A 316 -8.53 10.72 8.82
C ARG A 316 -7.41 11.75 8.67
N SER A 317 -6.41 11.71 9.55
CA SER A 317 -5.28 12.63 9.52
C SER A 317 -4.46 12.43 8.24
N LEU A 318 -4.15 11.19 7.88
CA LEU A 318 -3.32 10.85 6.73
C LEU A 318 -4.02 11.10 5.39
N VAL A 319 -5.28 10.70 5.24
CA VAL A 319 -6.07 10.97 4.03
C VAL A 319 -6.30 12.48 3.87
N GLY A 320 -6.41 13.21 4.98
CA GLY A 320 -6.52 14.67 5.01
C GLY A 320 -5.23 15.41 4.66
N HIS A 321 -4.07 14.74 4.62
CA HIS A 321 -2.80 15.38 4.31
C HIS A 321 -2.44 15.25 2.82
N PRO A 322 -2.27 16.35 2.06
CA PRO A 322 -2.17 16.31 0.60
C PRO A 322 -0.94 15.62 0.03
N ALA A 323 0.14 15.47 0.82
CA ALA A 323 1.36 14.77 0.37
C ALA A 323 1.28 13.25 0.51
N VAL A 324 0.34 12.72 1.31
CA VAL A 324 0.19 11.28 1.50
C VAL A 324 -0.58 10.71 0.31
N GLU A 325 -0.14 9.61 -0.28
CA GLU A 325 -0.88 8.96 -1.38
C GLU A 325 -1.29 7.52 -1.06
N ALA A 326 -0.69 6.92 -0.03
CA ALA A 326 -1.05 5.59 0.43
C ALA A 326 -0.84 5.41 1.93
N VAL A 327 -1.67 4.58 2.54
CA VAL A 327 -1.52 4.05 3.91
C VAL A 327 -1.68 2.54 3.84
N THR A 328 -0.65 1.81 4.26
CA THR A 328 -0.59 0.35 4.24
C THR A 328 -0.58 -0.19 5.66
N TYR A 329 -1.61 -0.94 6.03
CA TYR A 329 -1.72 -1.57 7.34
C TYR A 329 -0.98 -2.92 7.36
N TRP A 330 -0.21 -3.19 8.40
CA TRP A 330 0.74 -4.31 8.44
C TRP A 330 0.16 -5.57 9.08
N GLY A 331 -0.89 -6.10 8.46
CA GLY A 331 -1.55 -7.35 8.85
C GLY A 331 -3.05 -7.19 8.97
N ILE A 332 -3.83 -8.00 8.26
CA ILE A 332 -5.29 -7.98 8.36
C ILE A 332 -5.80 -8.76 9.58
N THR A 333 -5.09 -9.80 10.01
CA THR A 333 -5.51 -10.72 11.07
C THR A 333 -4.48 -10.77 12.21
N ASP A 334 -4.95 -11.07 13.43
CA ASP A 334 -4.06 -11.38 14.56
C ASP A 334 -3.34 -12.72 14.36
N ALA A 335 -3.93 -13.64 13.60
CA ALA A 335 -3.35 -14.97 13.39
C ALA A 335 -2.02 -14.87 12.63
N GLY A 336 -0.91 -15.18 13.31
CA GLY A 336 0.43 -15.09 12.71
C GLY A 336 0.93 -13.66 12.48
N ALA A 337 0.29 -12.67 13.11
CA ALA A 337 0.71 -11.27 13.04
C ALA A 337 2.17 -11.09 13.51
N TRP A 338 2.84 -10.07 12.97
CA TRP A 338 4.24 -9.80 13.31
C TRP A 338 4.42 -9.58 14.82
N LEU A 339 5.50 -10.16 15.36
CA LEU A 339 5.81 -10.23 16.80
C LEU A 339 4.78 -11.00 17.66
N GLY A 340 3.82 -11.70 17.05
CA GLY A 340 2.68 -12.27 17.76
C GLY A 340 1.79 -11.18 18.38
N ALA A 341 1.88 -9.94 17.90
CA ALA A 341 1.15 -8.81 18.45
C ALA A 341 -0.31 -8.82 17.97
N PRO A 342 -1.28 -8.36 18.80
CA PRO A 342 -2.68 -8.29 18.42
C PRO A 342 -2.93 -7.02 17.61
N ILE A 343 -2.29 -6.93 16.44
CA ILE A 343 -2.35 -5.75 15.55
C ILE A 343 -3.36 -5.93 14.43
N GLY A 344 -3.90 -7.13 14.20
CA GLY A 344 -4.85 -7.38 13.13
C GLY A 344 -6.12 -6.56 13.29
N LEU A 345 -6.80 -6.33 12.17
CA LEU A 345 -8.16 -5.76 12.13
C LEU A 345 -9.24 -6.85 12.28
N VAL A 346 -8.85 -8.11 12.12
CA VAL A 346 -9.66 -9.31 12.27
C VAL A 346 -9.02 -10.18 13.35
N ARG A 347 -9.83 -10.76 14.23
CA ARG A 347 -9.34 -11.67 15.29
C ARG A 347 -8.90 -13.00 14.69
N GLU A 348 -8.17 -13.79 15.46
CA GLU A 348 -7.70 -15.13 15.04
C GLU A 348 -8.84 -16.07 14.58
N ASP A 349 -10.02 -15.93 15.18
CA ASP A 349 -11.22 -16.72 14.82
C ASP A 349 -11.90 -16.27 13.51
N GLY A 350 -11.39 -15.20 12.88
CA GLY A 350 -11.91 -14.62 11.65
C GLY A 350 -13.02 -13.59 11.85
N THR A 351 -13.38 -13.22 13.09
CA THR A 351 -14.37 -12.17 13.36
C THR A 351 -13.75 -10.77 13.24
N PRO A 352 -14.40 -9.81 12.56
CA PRO A 352 -13.92 -8.44 12.49
C PRO A 352 -13.85 -7.78 13.88
N LYS A 353 -12.80 -6.99 14.12
CA LYS A 353 -12.70 -6.09 15.28
C LYS A 353 -13.44 -4.78 15.01
N PRO A 354 -13.78 -3.99 16.04
CA PRO A 354 -14.27 -2.62 15.89
C PRO A 354 -13.38 -1.74 14.98
N SER A 355 -12.07 -1.99 14.96
CA SER A 355 -11.11 -1.28 14.10
C SER A 355 -11.29 -1.56 12.60
N TYR A 356 -11.65 -2.79 12.21
CA TYR A 356 -12.04 -3.12 10.84
C TYR A 356 -13.28 -2.31 10.44
N GLU A 357 -14.32 -2.32 11.27
CA GLU A 357 -15.58 -1.61 10.97
C GLU A 357 -15.38 -0.10 10.89
N ALA A 358 -14.53 0.46 11.76
CA ALA A 358 -14.15 1.88 11.71
C ALA A 358 -13.47 2.22 10.38
N LEU A 359 -12.46 1.44 9.97
CA LEU A 359 -11.76 1.66 8.70
C LEU A 359 -12.69 1.46 7.49
N ARG A 360 -13.48 0.40 7.49
CA ARG A 360 -14.45 0.09 6.44
C ARG A 360 -15.44 1.24 6.24
N ARG A 361 -16.02 1.76 7.33
CA ARG A 361 -16.93 2.92 7.28
C ARG A 361 -16.26 4.13 6.62
N LEU A 362 -15.02 4.43 7.01
CA LEU A 362 -14.28 5.53 6.38
C LEU A 362 -14.10 5.31 4.88
N VAL A 363 -13.62 4.13 4.47
CA VAL A 363 -13.25 3.84 3.09
C VAL A 363 -14.45 3.64 2.16
N LYS A 364 -15.53 3.01 2.64
CA LYS A 364 -16.67 2.55 1.83
C LYS A 364 -17.94 3.37 2.02
N ASP A 365 -18.07 4.11 3.12
CA ASP A 365 -19.25 4.94 3.37
C ASP A 365 -18.93 6.43 3.27
N GLU A 366 -17.84 6.89 3.91
CA GLU A 366 -17.50 8.32 3.93
C GLU A 366 -16.66 8.79 2.73
N TRP A 367 -15.72 7.96 2.27
CA TRP A 367 -14.78 8.31 1.22
C TRP A 367 -15.09 7.66 -0.13
N TRP A 368 -16.21 6.95 -0.23
CA TRP A 368 -16.63 6.30 -1.47
C TRP A 368 -17.78 7.03 -2.11
N THR A 369 -17.79 7.07 -3.44
CA THR A 369 -18.98 7.48 -4.19
C THR A 369 -19.82 6.26 -4.52
N GLY A 370 -20.85 6.03 -3.71
CA GLY A 370 -21.81 4.96 -3.94
C GLY A 370 -22.59 5.09 -5.25
N PRO A 371 -23.32 4.04 -5.67
CA PRO A 371 -24.12 4.07 -6.88
C PRO A 371 -25.15 5.22 -6.87
N ALA A 372 -25.17 6.01 -7.93
CA ALA A 372 -26.09 7.14 -8.10
C ALA A 372 -26.67 7.16 -9.51
N VAL A 373 -27.95 7.51 -9.63
CA VAL A 373 -28.61 7.72 -10.93
C VAL A 373 -28.74 9.22 -11.19
N LEU A 374 -28.09 9.69 -12.24
CA LEU A 374 -28.12 11.08 -12.70
C LEU A 374 -28.97 11.19 -13.97
N ARG A 375 -29.46 12.40 -14.27
CA ARG A 375 -30.17 12.68 -15.53
C ARG A 375 -29.42 13.72 -16.34
N THR A 376 -29.23 13.46 -17.63
CA THR A 376 -28.56 14.40 -18.54
C THR A 376 -29.37 15.68 -18.72
N ASP A 377 -28.66 16.81 -18.78
CA ASP A 377 -29.27 18.12 -19.08
C ASP A 377 -29.61 18.30 -20.57
N GLU A 378 -30.05 19.50 -20.97
CA GLU A 378 -30.37 19.83 -22.37
C GLU A 378 -29.20 19.66 -23.34
N ARG A 379 -27.96 19.61 -22.83
CA ARG A 379 -26.73 19.37 -23.60
C ARG A 379 -26.27 17.92 -23.52
N GLY A 380 -27.09 17.01 -23.00
CA GLY A 380 -26.73 15.61 -22.82
C GLY A 380 -25.70 15.39 -21.71
N GLN A 381 -25.50 16.34 -20.79
CA GLN A 381 -24.40 16.28 -19.82
C GLN A 381 -24.85 15.84 -18.42
N VAL A 382 -24.02 15.04 -17.75
CA VAL A 382 -24.08 14.81 -16.30
C VAL A 382 -22.73 15.15 -15.67
N ARG A 383 -22.77 15.78 -14.49
CA ARG A 383 -21.56 16.07 -13.70
C ARG A 383 -21.44 15.06 -12.57
N VAL A 384 -20.33 14.34 -12.55
CA VAL A 384 -20.00 13.38 -11.49
C VAL A 384 -18.94 14.02 -10.61
N ARG A 385 -19.27 14.22 -9.33
CA ARG A 385 -18.34 14.71 -8.29
C ARG A 385 -18.22 13.65 -7.21
N GLY A 386 -16.98 13.35 -6.82
CA GLY A 386 -16.70 12.30 -5.85
C GLY A 386 -15.23 12.23 -5.48
N PHE A 387 -14.87 11.23 -4.67
CA PHE A 387 -13.48 10.92 -4.38
C PHE A 387 -12.71 10.53 -5.66
N ARG A 388 -11.44 10.88 -5.73
CA ARG A 388 -10.64 10.57 -6.91
C ARG A 388 -10.48 9.06 -7.05
N GLY A 389 -10.59 8.59 -8.29
CA GLY A 389 -10.56 7.17 -8.56
C GLY A 389 -11.12 6.80 -9.92
N GLU A 390 -11.31 5.50 -10.09
CA GLU A 390 -11.94 4.90 -11.26
C GLU A 390 -13.43 4.69 -10.99
N TYR A 391 -14.21 4.88 -12.02
CA TYR A 391 -15.66 4.86 -12.01
C TYR A 391 -16.20 4.10 -13.21
N ARG A 392 -17.42 3.61 -13.09
CA ARG A 392 -18.23 3.09 -14.19
C ARG A 392 -19.47 3.96 -14.37
N ALA A 393 -19.82 4.22 -15.62
CA ALA A 393 -21.09 4.80 -16.02
C ALA A 393 -21.87 3.81 -16.89
N ASP A 394 -23.13 3.61 -16.56
CA ASP A 394 -24.07 2.74 -17.27
C ASP A 394 -25.21 3.56 -17.87
N VAL A 395 -25.38 3.46 -19.19
CA VAL A 395 -26.39 4.21 -19.95
C VAL A 395 -27.05 3.27 -20.97
N ARG A 396 -28.37 3.04 -20.83
CA ARG A 396 -29.16 2.20 -21.76
C ARG A 396 -28.52 0.84 -22.06
N GLY A 397 -27.92 0.20 -21.06
CA GLY A 397 -27.29 -1.11 -21.19
C GLY A 397 -25.85 -1.10 -21.73
N ALA A 398 -25.26 0.07 -21.98
CA ALA A 398 -23.83 0.23 -22.28
C ALA A 398 -23.07 0.71 -21.04
N SER A 399 -21.95 0.07 -20.74
CA SER A 399 -21.04 0.44 -19.64
C SER A 399 -19.79 1.11 -20.17
N THR A 400 -19.31 2.16 -19.51
CA THR A 400 -18.04 2.83 -19.82
C THR A 400 -17.28 3.15 -18.55
N ALA A 401 -15.99 2.81 -18.54
CA ALA A 401 -15.08 3.21 -17.47
C ALA A 401 -14.62 4.65 -17.67
N PHE A 402 -14.49 5.40 -16.58
CA PHE A 402 -13.93 6.75 -16.58
C PHE A 402 -13.23 7.03 -15.25
N THR A 403 -12.50 8.14 -15.18
CA THR A 403 -11.81 8.56 -13.95
C THR A 403 -12.35 9.89 -13.46
N VAL A 404 -12.47 10.02 -12.14
CA VAL A 404 -12.59 11.33 -11.48
C VAL A 404 -11.21 11.74 -11.01
N GLY A 405 -10.61 12.71 -11.69
CA GLY A 405 -9.24 13.16 -11.47
C GLY A 405 -9.13 14.51 -10.77
N ARG A 406 -7.90 15.00 -10.62
CA ARG A 406 -7.62 16.34 -10.08
C ARG A 406 -8.07 17.46 -11.03
N VAL A 407 -7.97 17.23 -12.33
CA VAL A 407 -8.38 18.16 -13.38
C VAL A 407 -9.73 17.71 -13.92
N ALA A 408 -10.64 18.66 -14.08
CA ALA A 408 -11.94 18.38 -14.69
C ALA A 408 -11.74 17.86 -16.12
N ALA A 409 -12.32 16.71 -16.41
CA ALA A 409 -12.29 16.09 -17.74
C ALA A 409 -13.70 16.04 -18.34
N SER A 410 -13.76 15.92 -19.66
CA SER A 410 -15.00 15.65 -20.39
C SER A 410 -14.85 14.38 -21.20
N LEU A 411 -15.86 13.50 -21.14
CA LEU A 411 -15.88 12.22 -21.85
C LEU A 411 -17.17 12.08 -22.67
N HIS A 412 -17.06 11.56 -23.88
CA HIS A 412 -18.20 11.18 -24.71
C HIS A 412 -18.57 9.73 -24.45
N VAL A 413 -19.83 9.49 -24.08
CA VAL A 413 -20.39 8.14 -23.90
C VAL A 413 -21.41 7.91 -25.00
N VAL A 414 -21.14 6.95 -25.89
CA VAL A 414 -22.06 6.56 -26.95
C VAL A 414 -23.06 5.56 -26.38
N ALA A 415 -24.34 5.93 -26.35
CA ALA A 415 -25.38 5.02 -25.92
C ALA A 415 -25.62 3.91 -26.95
N SER A 416 -25.89 2.68 -26.50
CA SER A 416 -26.34 1.61 -27.42
C SER A 416 -27.65 2.02 -28.10
N ALA A 417 -27.80 1.67 -29.37
CA ALA A 417 -29.09 1.76 -30.06
C ALA A 417 -30.06 0.79 -29.37
N THR A 418 -31.24 1.31 -28.99
CA THR A 418 -32.38 0.51 -28.52
C THR A 418 -33.13 -0.13 -29.68
#